data_AF-A0A7R7AL04-F1
#
_entry.id   AF-A0A7R7AL04-F1
#
_cell.length_a   1.000
_cell.length_b   1.000
_cell.length_c   1.000
_cell.angle_alpha   90.00
_cell.angle_beta   90.00
_cell.angle_gamma   90.00
#
_symmetry.space_group_name_H-M   'P 1'
#
loop_
_entity.id
_entity.type
_entity.pdbx_description
1 polymer ?
#
loop_
_entity_poly.entity_id
_entity_poly.type
_entity_poly.pdbx_seq_one_letter_code
_entity_poly.pdbx_strand_id
1 'polypeptide(L)' 'MKDAWVGAGVGDEKLATLCRIAGAFDRGLFEATGVRFDNVTWTPGHGSGCCHIALTNRDAA' A
#
# COMPACT_ATOMS: atom_id res chain seq x y z
N MET A 1 -2.13 5.91 -6.88
CA MET A 1 -3.10 4.83 -7.18
C MET A 1 -4.45 5.10 -6.52
N LYS A 2 -4.54 5.24 -5.19
CA LYS A 2 -5.80 5.50 -4.46
C LYS A 2 -6.63 6.63 -5.07
N ASP A 3 -6.02 7.80 -5.30
CA ASP A 3 -6.77 8.98 -5.77
C ASP A 3 -7.34 8.82 -7.19
N ALA A 4 -6.69 8.01 -8.03
CA ALA A 4 -7.21 7.68 -9.36
C ALA A 4 -8.47 6.79 -9.26
N TRP A 5 -8.48 5.84 -8.32
CA TRP A 5 -9.67 5.01 -8.06
C TRP A 5 -10.80 5.81 -7.43
N VAL A 6 -10.49 6.75 -6.53
CA VAL A 6 -11.48 7.72 -6.01
C VAL A 6 -12.06 8.56 -7.15
N GLY A 7 -11.22 9.10 -8.03
CA GLY A 7 -11.67 9.84 -9.22
C GLY A 7 -12.52 9.02 -10.20
N ALA A 8 -12.32 7.70 -10.22
CA ALA A 8 -13.13 6.75 -10.99
C ALA A 8 -14.43 6.31 -10.26
N GLY A 9 -14.72 6.85 -9.08
CA GLY A 9 -15.93 6.53 -8.32
C GLY A 9 -15.92 5.17 -7.64
N VAL A 10 -14.73 4.61 -7.35
CA VAL A 10 -14.62 3.35 -6.62
C VAL A 10 -15.03 3.56 -5.16
N GLY A 11 -16.04 2.82 -4.70
CA GLY A 11 -16.51 2.87 -3.31
C GLY A 11 -15.50 2.34 -2.30
N ASP A 12 -15.62 2.81 -1.06
CA ASP A 12 -14.66 2.65 0.04
C ASP A 12 -14.21 1.21 0.31
N GLU A 13 -15.12 0.25 0.39
CA GLU A 13 -14.76 -1.16 0.64
C GLU A 13 -13.93 -1.77 -0.49
N LYS A 14 -14.31 -1.45 -1.73
CA LYS A 14 -13.58 -1.87 -2.92
C LYS A 14 -12.23 -1.15 -3.00
N LEU A 15 -12.19 0.14 -2.66
CA LEU A 15 -10.97 0.92 -2.60
C LEU A 15 -9.97 0.34 -1.59
N ALA A 16 -10.43 -0.01 -0.39
CA ALA A 16 -9.61 -0.64 0.63
C ALA A 16 -9.06 -2.00 0.18
N THR A 17 -9.87 -2.79 -0.54
CA THR A 17 -9.45 -4.05 -1.12
C THR A 17 -8.39 -3.86 -2.20
N LEU A 18 -8.56 -2.89 -3.10
CA LEU A 18 -7.57 -2.56 -4.12
C LEU A 18 -6.25 -2.06 -3.50
N CYS A 19 -6.32 -1.21 -2.47
CA CYS A 19 -5.15 -0.76 -1.71
C CYS A 19 -4.40 -1.94 -1.07
N ARG A 20 -5.11 -2.92 -0.52
CA ARG A 20 -4.52 -4.15 0.04
C ARG A 20 -3.81 -4.98 -1.02
N ILE A 21 -4.45 -5.17 -2.18
CA ILE A 21 -3.89 -5.94 -3.30
C ILE A 21 -2.63 -5.25 -3.83
N ALA A 22 -2.68 -3.94 -4.05
CA ALA A 22 -1.52 -3.17 -4.50
C ALA A 22 -0.36 -3.27 -3.50
N GLY A 23 -0.64 -3.12 -2.20
CA GLY A 23 0.38 -3.27 -1.17
C GLY A 23 1.01 -4.67 -1.11
N ALA A 24 0.24 -5.72 -1.37
CA ALA A 24 0.76 -7.10 -1.46
C ALA A 24 1.62 -7.31 -2.71
N PHE A 25 1.24 -6.71 -3.84
CA PHE A 25 2.05 -6.71 -5.06
C PHE A 25 3.39 -6.00 -4.84
N ASP A 26 3.36 -4.80 -4.26
CA ASP A 26 4.56 -4.01 -3.94
C ASP A 26 5.51 -4.81 -3.04
N ARG A 27 4.98 -5.45 -1.99
CA ARG A 27 5.79 -6.32 -1.12
C ARG A 27 6.54 -7.40 -1.90
N GLY A 28 5.83 -8.15 -2.74
CA GLY A 28 6.44 -9.21 -3.55
C GLY A 28 7.54 -8.67 -4.47
N LEU A 29 7.31 -7.49 -5.08
CA LEU A 29 8.30 -6.84 -5.94
C LEU A 29 9.55 -6.42 -5.17
N PHE A 30 9.41 -5.74 -4.02
CA PHE A 30 10.54 -5.22 -3.25
C PHE A 30 11.30 -6.31 -2.49
N GLU A 31 10.60 -7.28 -1.91
CA GLU A 31 11.28 -8.36 -1.18
C GLU A 31 12.08 -9.27 -2.12
N ALA A 32 11.62 -9.44 -3.37
CA ALA A 32 12.34 -10.17 -4.41
C ALA A 32 13.66 -9.49 -4.81
N THR A 33 13.80 -8.17 -4.63
CA THR A 33 15.07 -7.45 -4.87
C THR A 33 15.99 -7.42 -3.66
N GLY A 34 15.59 -8.03 -2.55
CA GLY A 34 16.39 -8.08 -1.33
C GLY A 34 16.13 -6.94 -0.34
N VAL A 35 15.14 -6.08 -0.59
CA VAL A 35 14.77 -4.97 0.31
C VAL A 35 13.81 -5.48 1.39
N ARG A 36 13.85 -4.92 2.61
CA ARG A 36 12.81 -5.15 3.63
C ARG A 36 11.65 -4.19 3.39
N PHE A 37 10.44 -4.71 3.44
CA PHE A 37 9.23 -3.97 3.12
C PHE A 37 8.24 -4.01 4.29
N ASP A 38 7.73 -2.85 4.68
CA ASP A 38 6.55 -2.73 5.53
C ASP A 38 5.57 -1.73 4.91
N ASN A 39 4.28 -1.92 5.15
CA ASN A 39 3.27 -1.01 4.67
C ASN A 39 2.02 -0.95 5.53
N VAL A 40 1.43 0.24 5.51
CA VAL A 40 0.10 0.49 6.03
C VAL A 40 -0.80 0.81 4.84
N THR A 41 -1.86 0.03 4.67
CA THR A 41 -2.82 0.26 3.59
C THR A 41 -4.01 1.07 4.09
N TRP A 42 -4.48 2.00 3.28
CA TRP A 42 -5.68 2.78 3.58
C TRP A 42 -6.91 1.88 3.76
N THR A 43 -7.74 2.23 4.74
CA THR A 43 -9.05 1.62 5.03
C THR A 43 -10.06 2.73 5.36
N PRO A 44 -11.38 2.44 5.36
CA PRO A 44 -12.36 3.39 5.87
C PRO A 44 -12.02 3.76 7.33
N GLY A 45 -12.10 5.04 7.68
CA GLY A 45 -11.77 5.52 9.02
C GLY A 45 -10.27 5.75 9.30
N HIS A 46 -9.38 5.55 8.33
CA HIS A 46 -7.92 5.75 8.47
C HIS A 46 -7.49 7.23 8.63
N GLY A 47 -8.44 8.17 8.68
CA GLY A 47 -8.17 9.61 8.71
C GLY A 47 -7.78 10.19 7.34
N SER A 48 -7.08 11.33 7.34
CA SER A 48 -6.64 12.02 6.11
C SER A 48 -5.45 11.33 5.42
N GLY A 49 -4.89 10.28 6.02
CA GLY A 49 -3.75 9.54 5.50
C GLY A 49 -4.05 8.73 4.22
N CYS A 50 -2.99 8.38 3.49
CA CYS A 50 -3.02 7.42 2.38
C CYS A 50 -2.24 6.16 2.76
N CYS A 51 -2.12 5.21 1.83
CA CYS A 51 -1.19 4.10 2.01
C CYS A 51 0.23 4.63 2.25
N HIS A 52 0.95 4.02 3.17
CA HIS A 52 2.34 4.33 3.48
C HIS A 52 3.21 3.09 3.27
N ILE A 53 4.37 3.26 2.65
CA ILE A 53 5.34 2.20 2.41
C ILE A 53 6.65 2.61 3.08
N ALA A 54 7.21 1.72 3.89
CA ALA A 54 8.52 1.86 4.49
C ALA A 54 9.46 0.80 3.90
N LEU A 55 10.57 1.26 3.33
CA LEU A 55 11.62 0.41 2.78
C LEU A 55 12.88 0.56 3.63
N THR A 56 13.49 -0.56 3.99
CA THR A 56 14.78 -0.56 4.69
C THR A 56 15.74 -1.54 4.04
N ASN A 57 17.04 -1.22 4.10
CA ASN A 57 18.06 -2.17 3.65
C ASN A 57 18.00 -3.42 4.54
N ARG A 58 18.10 -4.60 3.93
CA ARG A 58 18.09 -5.88 4.64
C ARG A 58 19.28 -6.05 5.59
N ASP A 59 20.37 -5.32 5.34
CA ASP A 59 21.58 -5.37 6.17
C ASP A 59 21.79 -4.11 7.02
N ALA A 60 20.79 -3.22 7.11
CA ALA A 60 20.85 -2.12 8.06
C ALA A 60 20.80 -2.71 9.48
N ALA A 61 21.93 -2.61 10.19
CA ALA A 61 22.11 -2.95 11.60
C ALA A 61 21.37 -1.98 12.52
#